data_AF-A0A1J4RIB8-F1
#
_entry.id   AF-A0A1J4RIB8-F1
#
_cell.length_a   1.000
_cell.length_b   1.000
_cell.length_c   1.000
_cell.angle_alpha   90.00
_cell.angle_beta   90.00
_cell.angle_gamma   90.00
#
_symmetry.space_group_name_H-M   'P 1'
#
loop_
_entity.id
_entity.type
_entity.pdbx_description
1 polymer ?
#
loop_
_entity_poly.entity_id
_entity_poly.type
_entity_poly.pdbx_seq_one_letter_code
_entity_poly.pdbx_strand_id
1 'polypeptide(L)'
;MPEPSLSELMNSMIARLETTQTGVLDDIPEERHWQMIGLYIQVDPLLAQLYKQYCDAKDRLGKLLAHADPNDPLTEVAWDMHDSLRSAIETRLIELKDNSFASQKIATLRNDLALASAQEDRKAREKEAANSMDQLIAFMLWASLVMKDSKHMIFDLRSDFCQAS
;
A
#
# COMPACT_ATOMS: atom_id res chain seq x y z
N MET A 1 -44.10 -36.70 -14.79
CA MET A 1 -42.97 -35.82 -14.44
C MET A 1 -43.48 -34.94 -13.30
N PRO A 2 -43.00 -35.10 -12.06
CA PRO A 2 -43.43 -34.24 -10.96
C PRO A 2 -42.88 -32.82 -11.17
N GLU A 3 -43.75 -31.84 -11.08
CA GLU A 3 -43.38 -30.41 -11.09
C GLU A 3 -42.47 -30.13 -9.89
N PRO A 4 -41.35 -29.41 -10.08
CA PRO A 4 -40.49 -29.03 -8.96
C PRO A 4 -41.30 -28.20 -7.97
N SER A 5 -41.22 -28.57 -6.69
CA SER A 5 -41.86 -27.80 -5.64
C SER A 5 -41.28 -26.39 -5.58
N LEU A 6 -42.09 -25.40 -5.20
CA LEU A 6 -41.61 -24.01 -5.03
C LEU A 6 -40.36 -23.93 -4.13
N SER A 7 -40.29 -24.81 -3.12
CA SER A 7 -39.13 -24.96 -2.24
C SER A 7 -37.86 -25.36 -3.01
N GLU A 8 -37.94 -26.34 -3.91
CA GLU A 8 -36.80 -26.73 -4.75
C GLU A 8 -36.39 -25.61 -5.71
N LEU A 9 -37.36 -24.87 -6.25
CA LEU A 9 -37.07 -23.72 -7.10
C LEU A 9 -36.35 -22.62 -6.31
N MET A 10 -36.83 -22.30 -5.10
CA MET A 10 -36.21 -21.32 -4.21
C MET A 10 -34.81 -21.75 -3.77
N ASN A 11 -34.63 -23.01 -3.37
CA ASN A 11 -33.33 -23.55 -3.00
C ASN A 11 -32.36 -23.56 -4.19
N SER A 12 -32.84 -23.83 -5.41
CA SER A 12 -32.02 -23.75 -6.63
C SER A 12 -31.61 -22.30 -6.96
N MET A 13 -32.48 -21.32 -6.69
CA MET A 13 -32.15 -19.90 -6.87
C MET A 13 -31.16 -19.42 -5.81
N ILE A 14 -31.31 -19.83 -4.56
CA ILE A 14 -30.35 -19.54 -3.48
C ILE A 14 -28.99 -20.14 -3.82
N ALA A 15 -28.94 -21.41 -4.21
CA ALA A 15 -27.70 -22.06 -4.61
C ALA A 15 -27.02 -21.37 -5.81
N ARG A 16 -27.80 -20.88 -6.79
CA ARG A 16 -27.29 -20.09 -7.92
C ARG A 16 -26.79 -18.71 -7.50
N LEU A 17 -27.45 -18.05 -6.54
CA LEU A 17 -27.01 -16.78 -5.97
C LEU A 17 -25.72 -16.95 -5.18
N GLU A 18 -25.59 -17.98 -4.35
CA GLU A 18 -24.35 -18.31 -3.62
C GLU A 18 -23.19 -18.63 -4.57
N THR A 19 -23.46 -19.31 -5.69
CA THR A 19 -22.42 -19.55 -6.72
C THR A 19 -22.07 -18.32 -7.56
N THR A 20 -22.96 -17.33 -7.67
CA THR A 20 -22.62 -16.05 -8.34
C THR A 20 -21.97 -15.05 -7.38
N GLN A 21 -22.25 -15.13 -6.08
CA GLN A 21 -21.71 -14.23 -5.05
C GLN A 21 -20.28 -14.61 -4.61
N THR A 22 -19.83 -15.83 -4.92
CA THR A 22 -18.46 -16.30 -4.65
C THR A 22 -17.47 -16.01 -5.78
N GLY A 23 -17.92 -15.35 -6.86
CA GLY A 23 -17.06 -14.89 -7.94
C GLY A 23 -16.32 -13.59 -7.61
N VAL A 24 -15.11 -13.72 -7.05
CA VAL A 24 -14.06 -12.67 -7.02
C VAL A 24 -14.31 -11.50 -6.06
N LEU A 25 -14.54 -11.80 -4.79
CA LEU A 25 -13.90 -11.05 -3.71
C LEU A 25 -12.93 -12.00 -3.02
N ASP A 26 -11.93 -12.48 -3.77
CA ASP A 26 -10.68 -12.92 -3.14
C ASP A 26 -10.29 -11.82 -2.14
N ASP A 27 -9.83 -12.22 -0.95
CA ASP A 27 -9.26 -11.37 0.09
C ASP A 27 -8.23 -10.40 -0.52
N ILE A 28 -8.70 -9.29 -1.09
CA ILE A 28 -7.88 -8.13 -1.37
C ILE A 28 -7.56 -7.64 0.04
N PRO A 29 -6.29 -7.72 0.49
CA PRO A 29 -5.91 -7.20 1.80
C PRO A 29 -6.51 -5.80 1.93
N GLU A 30 -7.17 -5.50 3.04
CA GLU A 30 -7.95 -4.26 3.22
C GLU A 30 -7.17 -3.02 2.72
N GLU A 31 -5.86 -3.01 2.96
CA GLU A 31 -4.90 -2.02 2.48
C GLU A 31 -4.84 -1.85 0.95
N ARG A 32 -4.88 -2.94 0.16
CA ARG A 32 -4.98 -2.85 -1.31
C ARG A 32 -6.34 -2.30 -1.75
N HIS A 33 -7.41 -2.59 -1.01
CA HIS A 33 -8.74 -2.06 -1.28
C HIS A 33 -8.78 -0.54 -1.03
N TRP A 34 -8.18 -0.07 0.05
CA TRP A 34 -8.06 1.35 0.39
C TRP A 34 -7.11 2.12 -0.55
N GLN A 35 -5.98 1.52 -0.96
CA GLN A 35 -5.09 2.12 -1.97
C GLN A 35 -5.78 2.28 -3.32
N MET A 36 -6.60 1.28 -3.71
CA MET A 36 -7.42 1.37 -4.91
C MET A 36 -8.40 2.54 -4.79
N ILE A 37 -9.14 2.63 -3.69
CA ILE A 37 -10.06 3.74 -3.42
C ILE A 37 -9.37 5.10 -3.54
N GLY A 38 -8.14 5.24 -3.02
CA GLY A 38 -7.37 6.47 -3.10
C GLY A 38 -7.14 6.98 -4.54
N LEU A 39 -6.88 6.09 -5.49
CA LEU A 39 -6.73 6.47 -6.90
C LEU A 39 -8.05 6.89 -7.54
N TYR A 40 -9.13 6.16 -7.23
CA TYR A 40 -10.46 6.48 -7.78
C TYR A 40 -11.01 7.79 -7.21
N ILE A 41 -10.71 8.12 -5.95
CA ILE A 41 -11.07 9.40 -5.30
C ILE A 41 -10.48 10.61 -6.05
N GLN A 42 -9.26 10.48 -6.59
CA GLN A 42 -8.62 11.57 -7.34
C GLN A 42 -9.32 11.84 -8.68
N VAL A 43 -10.03 10.85 -9.21
CA VAL A 43 -10.66 10.90 -10.54
C VAL A 43 -12.15 11.21 -10.46
N ASP A 44 -12.83 10.77 -9.40
CA ASP A 44 -14.27 10.93 -9.22
C ASP A 44 -14.61 11.77 -7.96
N PRO A 45 -15.07 13.03 -8.14
CA PRO A 45 -15.43 13.91 -7.03
C PRO A 45 -16.58 13.38 -6.16
N LEU A 46 -17.49 12.61 -6.75
CA LEU A 46 -18.61 12.02 -6.01
C LEU A 46 -18.11 10.95 -5.03
N LEU A 47 -17.23 10.05 -5.49
CA LEU A 47 -16.57 9.08 -4.64
C LEU A 47 -15.75 9.75 -3.53
N ALA A 48 -15.06 10.86 -3.84
CA ALA A 48 -14.34 11.64 -2.83
C ALA A 48 -15.27 12.16 -1.72
N GLN A 49 -16.45 12.66 -2.09
CA GLN A 49 -17.47 13.12 -1.14
C GLN A 49 -18.04 11.98 -0.32
N LEU A 50 -18.39 10.85 -0.95
CA LEU A 50 -18.90 9.66 -0.27
C LEU A 50 -17.88 9.12 0.73
N TYR A 51 -16.60 9.06 0.34
CA TYR A 51 -15.52 8.63 1.21
C TYR A 51 -15.37 9.54 2.44
N LYS A 52 -15.42 10.86 2.24
CA LYS A 52 -15.40 11.81 3.37
C LYS A 52 -16.57 11.57 4.32
N GLN A 53 -17.79 11.43 3.79
CA GLN A 53 -18.98 11.16 4.60
C GLN A 53 -18.86 9.82 5.35
N TYR A 54 -18.30 8.80 4.72
CA TYR A 54 -18.01 7.52 5.35
C TYR A 54 -17.03 7.65 6.52
N CYS A 55 -15.92 8.37 6.36
CA CYS A 55 -14.98 8.64 7.44
C CYS A 55 -15.67 9.37 8.61
N ASP A 56 -16.45 10.42 8.31
CA ASP A 56 -17.19 11.17 9.32
C ASP A 56 -18.21 10.28 10.05
N ALA A 57 -18.90 9.38 9.34
CA ALA A 57 -19.85 8.43 9.91
C ALA A 57 -19.15 7.37 10.79
N LYS A 58 -18.01 6.84 10.34
CA LYS A 58 -17.19 5.89 11.09
C LYS A 58 -16.69 6.50 12.41
N ASP A 59 -16.21 7.74 12.37
CA ASP A 59 -15.75 8.45 13.57
C ASP A 59 -16.90 8.70 14.56
N ARG A 60 -18.09 9.06 14.05
CA ARG A 60 -19.29 9.24 14.89
C ARG A 60 -19.71 7.92 15.52
N LEU A 61 -19.76 6.84 14.74
CA LEU A 61 -20.08 5.51 15.22
C LEU A 61 -19.07 5.05 16.29
N GLY A 62 -17.77 5.24 16.06
CA GLY A 62 -16.74 4.94 17.05
C GLY A 62 -16.90 5.69 18.36
N LYS A 63 -17.28 6.98 18.32
CA LYS A 63 -17.57 7.77 19.52
C LYS A 63 -18.81 7.28 20.25
N LEU A 64 -19.87 6.90 19.54
CA LEU A 64 -21.08 6.35 20.14
C LEU A 64 -20.79 5.00 20.78
N LEU A 65 -20.08 4.10 20.11
CA LEU A 65 -19.71 2.80 20.67
C LEU A 65 -18.81 2.91 21.92
N ALA A 66 -18.03 3.99 22.05
CA ALA A 66 -17.17 4.22 23.22
C ALA A 66 -17.90 4.86 24.42
N HIS A 67 -19.03 5.53 24.20
CA HIS A 67 -19.65 6.40 25.21
C HIS A 67 -21.14 6.17 25.44
N ALA A 68 -21.82 5.45 24.54
CA ALA A 68 -23.25 5.19 24.62
C ALA A 68 -23.55 3.82 25.23
N ASP A 69 -24.76 3.68 25.77
CA ASP A 69 -25.28 2.38 26.21
C ASP A 69 -25.50 1.44 25.01
N PRO A 70 -25.37 0.11 25.20
CA PRO A 70 -25.51 -0.87 24.11
C PRO A 70 -26.85 -0.83 23.35
N ASN A 71 -27.89 -0.23 23.94
CA ASN A 71 -29.24 -0.10 23.38
C ASN A 71 -29.58 1.34 22.99
N ASP A 72 -28.58 2.21 22.80
CA ASP A 72 -28.83 3.58 22.35
C ASP A 72 -29.31 3.58 20.89
N PRO A 73 -30.54 4.06 20.60
CA PRO A 73 -31.06 4.16 19.23
C PRO A 73 -30.18 5.03 18.32
N LEU A 74 -29.40 5.96 18.86
CA LEU A 74 -28.46 6.75 18.05
C LEU A 74 -27.30 5.88 17.51
N THR A 75 -26.91 4.83 18.24
CA THR A 75 -25.87 3.89 17.80
C THR A 75 -26.38 3.05 16.63
N GLU A 76 -27.64 2.61 16.65
CA GLU A 76 -28.28 1.89 15.54
C GLU A 76 -28.33 2.76 14.27
N VAL A 77 -28.78 4.01 14.39
CA VAL A 77 -28.81 4.95 13.26
C VAL A 77 -27.40 5.23 12.71
N ALA A 78 -26.40 5.34 13.59
CA ALA A 78 -25.01 5.54 13.17
C ALA A 78 -24.45 4.31 12.44
N TRP A 79 -24.85 3.10 12.86
CA TRP A 79 -24.52 1.85 12.17
C TRP A 79 -25.12 1.81 10.77
N ASP A 80 -26.42 2.07 10.64
CA ASP A 80 -27.13 2.08 9.36
C ASP A 80 -26.53 3.10 8.38
N MET A 81 -26.17 4.28 8.89
CA MET A 81 -25.53 5.32 8.09
C MET A 81 -24.13 4.89 7.62
N HIS A 82 -23.34 4.27 8.49
CA HIS A 82 -22.01 3.77 8.14
C HIS A 82 -22.11 2.67 7.07
N ASP A 83 -23.03 1.72 7.22
CA ASP A 83 -23.21 0.62 6.27
C ASP A 83 -23.74 1.12 4.92
N SER A 84 -24.74 2.01 4.93
CA SER A 84 -25.28 2.63 3.71
C SER A 84 -24.20 3.37 2.90
N LEU A 85 -23.32 4.10 3.59
CA LEU A 85 -22.21 4.82 2.94
C LEU A 85 -21.16 3.86 2.39
N ARG A 86 -20.88 2.76 3.10
CA ARG A 86 -19.99 1.71 2.61
C ARG A 86 -20.53 1.11 1.31
N SER A 87 -21.79 0.68 1.28
CA SER A 87 -22.41 0.12 0.08
C SER A 87 -22.46 1.12 -1.08
N ALA A 88 -22.68 2.41 -0.80
CA ALA A 88 -22.65 3.46 -1.82
C ALA A 88 -21.25 3.63 -2.45
N ILE A 89 -20.19 3.59 -1.63
CA ILE A 89 -18.80 3.63 -2.10
C ILE A 89 -18.49 2.42 -2.97
N GLU A 90 -18.84 1.21 -2.50
CA GLU A 90 -18.60 -0.04 -3.24
C GLU A 90 -19.33 -0.05 -4.58
N THR A 91 -20.60 0.38 -4.60
CA THR A 91 -21.39 0.54 -5.84
C THR A 91 -20.71 1.52 -6.79
N ARG A 92 -20.31 2.69 -6.31
CA ARG A 92 -19.66 3.72 -7.13
C ARG A 92 -18.32 3.24 -7.70
N LEU A 93 -17.56 2.46 -6.95
CA LEU A 93 -16.32 1.86 -7.44
C LEU A 93 -16.56 0.88 -8.58
N ILE A 94 -17.63 0.08 -8.53
CA ILE A 94 -18.02 -0.82 -9.62
C ILE A 94 -18.37 0.01 -10.87
N GLU A 95 -19.20 1.04 -10.72
CA GLU A 95 -19.55 1.94 -11.83
C GLU A 95 -18.31 2.59 -12.47
N LEU A 96 -17.33 3.00 -11.67
CA LEU A 96 -16.10 3.61 -12.16
C LEU A 96 -15.16 2.60 -12.84
N LYS A 97 -15.16 1.34 -12.40
CA LYS A 97 -14.42 0.27 -13.08
C LYS A 97 -14.97 0.01 -14.48
N ASP A 98 -16.29 0.04 -14.63
CA ASP A 98 -16.96 -0.16 -15.91
C ASP A 98 -16.87 1.07 -16.83
N ASN A 99 -16.52 2.23 -16.28
CA ASN A 99 -16.32 3.47 -17.02
C ASN A 99 -14.93 3.52 -17.69
N SER A 100 -14.91 3.48 -19.03
CA SER A 100 -13.68 3.49 -19.82
C SER A 100 -12.83 4.76 -19.63
N PHE A 101 -13.45 5.91 -19.43
CA PHE A 101 -12.75 7.18 -19.23
C PHE A 101 -12.07 7.23 -17.86
N ALA A 102 -12.77 6.79 -16.82
CA ALA A 102 -12.21 6.71 -15.47
C ALA A 102 -11.04 5.71 -15.43
N SER A 103 -11.22 4.54 -16.05
CA SER A 103 -10.18 3.52 -16.17
C SER A 103 -8.92 4.01 -16.88
N GLN A 104 -9.06 4.77 -17.97
CA GLN A 104 -7.92 5.38 -18.66
C GLN A 104 -7.17 6.39 -17.80
N LYS A 105 -7.89 7.28 -17.10
CA LYS A 105 -7.28 8.25 -16.17
C LYS A 105 -6.54 7.58 -15.03
N ILE A 106 -7.08 6.48 -14.51
CA ILE A 106 -6.44 5.73 -13.43
C ILE A 106 -5.18 5.02 -13.94
N ALA A 107 -5.21 4.50 -15.16
CA ALA A 107 -4.02 3.93 -15.78
C ALA A 107 -2.90 4.97 -15.97
N THR A 108 -3.23 6.20 -16.39
CA THR A 108 -2.24 7.28 -16.50
C THR A 108 -1.67 7.66 -15.13
N LEU A 109 -2.52 7.82 -14.11
CA LEU A 109 -2.06 8.15 -12.75
C LEU A 109 -1.14 7.07 -12.17
N ARG A 110 -1.45 5.78 -12.41
CA ARG A 110 -0.59 4.68 -11.98
C ARG A 110 0.78 4.72 -12.64
N ASN A 111 0.83 5.03 -13.94
CA ASN A 111 2.10 5.16 -14.66
C ASN A 111 2.91 6.34 -14.15
N ASP A 112 2.26 7.49 -13.89
CA ASP A 112 2.92 8.68 -13.37
C ASP A 112 3.51 8.43 -11.96
N LEU A 113 2.77 7.74 -11.10
CA LEU A 113 3.25 7.35 -9.76
C LEU A 113 4.44 6.39 -9.85
N ALA A 114 4.39 5.39 -10.74
CA ALA A 114 5.49 4.45 -10.93
C ALA A 114 6.74 5.13 -11.50
N LEU A 115 6.57 6.12 -12.39
CA LEU A 115 7.67 6.92 -12.90
C LEU A 115 8.30 7.79 -11.81
N ALA A 116 7.47 8.41 -10.96
CA ALA A 116 7.95 9.20 -9.84
C ALA A 116 8.76 8.36 -8.84
N SER A 117 8.26 7.18 -8.45
CA SER A 117 8.98 6.29 -7.52
C SER A 117 10.31 5.79 -8.12
N ALA A 118 10.31 5.43 -9.41
CA ALA A 118 11.54 5.01 -10.09
C ALA A 118 12.60 6.13 -10.16
N GLN A 119 12.16 7.40 -10.28
CA GLN A 119 13.07 8.55 -10.24
C GLN A 119 13.64 8.77 -8.84
N GLU A 120 12.83 8.61 -7.80
CA GLU A 120 13.28 8.71 -6.40
C GLU A 120 14.29 7.63 -6.06
N ASP A 121 14.02 6.38 -6.44
CA ASP A 121 14.95 5.26 -6.25
C ASP A 121 16.28 5.48 -6.95
N ARG A 122 16.24 6.04 -8.17
CA ARG A 122 17.45 6.38 -8.91
C ARG A 122 18.27 7.45 -8.18
N LYS A 123 17.63 8.51 -7.71
CA LYS A 123 18.29 9.57 -6.92
C LYS A 123 18.85 9.03 -5.60
N ALA A 124 18.13 8.12 -4.95
CA ALA A 124 18.59 7.47 -3.72
C ALA A 124 19.86 6.65 -3.97
N ARG A 125 19.88 5.84 -5.04
CA ARG A 125 21.08 5.07 -5.43
C ARG A 125 22.25 5.95 -5.82
N GLU A 126 22.00 7.05 -6.53
CA GLU A 126 23.05 8.03 -6.88
C GLU A 126 23.66 8.66 -5.61
N LYS A 127 22.83 8.97 -4.61
CA LYS A 127 23.28 9.49 -3.31
C LYS A 127 24.06 8.45 -2.51
N GLU A 128 23.61 7.20 -2.49
CA GLU A 128 24.33 6.09 -1.84
C GLU A 128 25.68 5.81 -2.52
N ALA A 129 25.72 5.84 -3.85
CA ALA A 129 26.94 5.69 -4.63
C ALA A 129 27.93 6.83 -4.31
N ALA A 130 27.46 8.08 -4.26
CA ALA A 130 28.28 9.22 -3.86
C ALA A 130 28.84 9.06 -2.44
N ASN A 131 28.00 8.69 -1.46
CA ASN A 131 28.42 8.45 -0.09
C ASN A 131 29.47 7.32 0.03
N SER A 132 29.31 6.23 -0.73
CA SER A 132 30.29 5.13 -0.74
C SER A 132 31.61 5.52 -1.38
N MET A 133 31.58 6.35 -2.43
CA MET A 133 32.78 6.89 -3.06
C MET A 133 33.54 7.82 -2.12
N ASP A 134 32.84 8.68 -1.37
CA ASP A 134 33.44 9.54 -0.34
C ASP A 134 34.11 8.72 0.77
N GLN A 135 33.50 7.62 1.21
CA GLN A 135 34.11 6.70 2.17
C GLN A 135 35.38 6.05 1.62
N LEU A 136 35.38 5.64 0.35
CA LEU A 136 36.55 5.06 -0.30
C LEU A 136 37.68 6.08 -0.45
N ILE A 137 37.37 7.33 -0.82
CA ILE A 137 38.34 8.43 -0.89
C ILE A 137 38.93 8.70 0.50
N ALA A 138 38.09 8.79 1.53
CA ALA A 138 38.54 8.98 2.91
C ALA A 138 39.46 7.84 3.37
N PHE A 139 39.11 6.59 3.06
CA PHE A 139 39.96 5.43 3.36
C PHE A 139 41.31 5.50 2.64
N MET A 140 41.32 5.83 1.34
CA MET A 140 42.55 5.97 0.56
C MET A 140 43.48 7.07 1.11
N LEU A 141 42.90 8.21 1.51
CA LEU A 141 43.65 9.28 2.16
C LEU A 141 44.24 8.83 3.50
N TRP A 142 43.44 8.16 4.35
CA TRP A 142 43.92 7.61 5.62
C TRP A 142 45.06 6.59 5.42
N ALA A 143 44.89 5.63 4.51
CA ALA A 143 45.89 4.61 4.21
C ALA A 143 47.19 5.25 3.71
N SER A 144 47.10 6.29 2.88
CA SER A 144 48.27 7.03 2.40
C SER A 144 49.01 7.76 3.52
N LEU A 145 48.30 8.28 4.52
CA LEU A 145 48.88 8.94 5.69
C LEU A 145 49.63 7.93 6.56
N VAL A 146 49.00 6.79 6.89
CA VAL A 146 49.62 5.72 7.68
C VAL A 146 50.85 5.15 6.99
N MET A 147 50.80 4.93 5.66
CA MET A 147 51.94 4.45 4.88
C MET A 147 53.08 5.48 4.76
N LYS A 148 52.77 6.78 4.83
CA LYS A 148 53.78 7.84 4.81
C LYS A 148 54.53 7.93 6.14
N ASP A 149 53.85 7.72 7.26
CA ASP A 149 54.46 7.68 8.59
C ASP A 149 55.26 6.39 8.82
N SER A 150 54.91 5.28 8.16
CA SER A 150 55.65 4.01 8.24
C SER A 150 56.88 3.92 7.32
N LYS A 151 57.22 4.98 6.57
CA LYS A 151 58.53 5.09 5.87
C LYS A 151 59.74 5.03 6.82
N HIS A 152 59.54 5.20 8.13
CA HIS A 152 60.60 5.00 9.13
C HIS A 152 60.68 3.57 9.70
N MET A 153 59.84 2.62 9.29
CA MET A 153 59.86 1.23 9.80
C MET A 153 60.16 0.13 8.76
N ILE A 154 60.25 0.44 7.46
CA ILE A 154 60.44 -0.59 6.41
C ILE A 154 61.92 -0.95 6.16
N PHE A 155 62.88 -0.28 6.80
CA PHE A 155 64.30 -0.48 6.52
C PHE A 155 65.03 -1.56 7.33
N ASP A 156 64.36 -2.35 8.18
CA ASP A 156 65.06 -3.27 9.10
C ASP A 156 64.47 -4.70 9.14
N LEU A 157 64.15 -5.26 7.96
CA LEU A 157 63.78 -6.69 7.83
C LEU A 157 64.83 -7.50 7.05
N ARG A 158 65.87 -6.85 6.52
CA ARG A 158 66.98 -7.50 5.80
C ARG A 158 68.23 -7.70 6.66
N SER A 159 68.34 -7.05 7.81
CA SER A 159 69.49 -7.17 8.73
C SER A 159 69.42 -8.45 9.58
N ASP A 160 68.22 -8.93 9.92
CA ASP A 160 68.04 -10.07 10.83
C ASP A 160 68.33 -11.45 10.22
N PHE A 161 68.43 -11.58 8.89
CA PHE A 161 68.78 -12.86 8.24
C PHE A 161 70.29 -13.14 8.14
N CYS A 162 71.15 -12.17 8.50
CA CYS A 162 72.61 -12.33 8.39
C CYS A 162 73.33 -12.63 9.72
N GLN A 163 72.62 -12.75 10.85
CA GLN A 163 73.23 -13.09 12.15
C GLN A 163 73.02 -14.54 12.61
N ALA A 164 72.42 -15.39 11.78
CA ALA A 164 72.32 -16.83 12.03
C ALA A 164 73.19 -17.62 11.02
N SER A 165 74.52 -17.49 11.14
CA SER A 165 75.49 -18.44 10.57
C SER A 165 76.66 -18.64 11.52
#